data_AF-A0A453JMG8-F1
#
_entry.id   AF-A0A453JMG8-F1
#
_cell.length_a   1.000
_cell.length_b   1.000
_cell.length_c   1.000
_cell.angle_alpha   90.00
_cell.angle_beta   90.00
_cell.angle_gamma   90.00
#
_symmetry.space_group_name_H-M   'P 1'
#
loop_
_entity.id
_entity.type
_entity.pdbx_description
1 polymer ?
#
loop_
_entity_poly.entity_id
_entity_poly.type
_entity_poly.pdbx_seq_one_letter_code
_entity_poly.pdbx_strand_id
1 'polypeptide(L)'
;NEPFLEAYNGSFMKVTLPALENIQNALNDAGVGDRIKATVPLNADVYSSPARNPVPSAGRFRAEISGVMTDMVKFLAKNKAPFTVNIYPFLSLYLDDNFPLDFAFFDGGAAPVNDNGVMYTNVYDANFDTLVAALAAVGHGDMPIIVGEVGWPTDGDRHAKASYAHRFYDGLLKRLAANRGTPARPNRHVETYLFGVVDEDRKSVQPGSFERHWGIFRYDGQPKFGMDLSGQGRRDATLVPAKGVQYLSRTWCALNPKASRDDLGKLLGAKIDYACSNADCTTLGYGSSCNGMDAKGNASYAFNAYYQTQSQEDEACDFQGLALPTQTDPSTATCNFTIQIATSGAAVTRLGVAPVAAALLVALLQLSLL
;
A
#
# COMPACT_ATOMS: atom_id res chain seq x y z
N ASN A 1 -9.13 12.28 -4.28
CA ASN A 1 -8.94 11.43 -3.09
C ASN A 1 -8.31 12.31 -2.02
N GLU A 2 -8.80 12.22 -0.79
CA GLU A 2 -8.25 12.90 0.41
C GLU A 2 -7.87 14.40 0.21
N PRO A 3 -8.73 15.23 -0.41
CA PRO A 3 -8.36 16.59 -0.83
C PRO A 3 -8.06 17.55 0.32
N PHE A 4 -8.42 17.20 1.56
CA PHE A 4 -8.30 18.06 2.73
C PHE A 4 -7.26 17.59 3.73
N LEU A 5 -6.35 16.70 3.32
CA LEU A 5 -5.17 16.36 4.11
C LEU A 5 -4.47 17.64 4.58
N GLU A 6 -4.09 17.71 5.86
CA GLU A 6 -3.31 18.85 6.39
C GLU A 6 -2.06 19.12 5.54
N ALA A 7 -1.41 18.06 5.07
CA ALA A 7 -0.22 18.11 4.21
C ALA A 7 -0.43 18.85 2.87
N TYR A 8 -1.67 18.96 2.38
CA TYR A 8 -1.99 19.70 1.15
C TYR A 8 -2.20 21.19 1.38
N ASN A 9 -2.16 21.67 2.62
CA ASN A 9 -2.19 23.08 2.99
C ASN A 9 -3.30 23.88 2.25
N GLY A 10 -4.50 23.29 2.19
CA GLY A 10 -5.68 23.92 1.61
C GLY A 10 -5.72 23.98 0.07
N SER A 11 -4.82 23.29 -0.64
CA SER A 11 -4.72 23.33 -2.12
C SER A 11 -6.03 23.04 -2.85
N PHE A 12 -6.91 22.20 -2.27
CA PHE A 12 -8.14 21.75 -2.92
C PHE A 12 -9.44 22.32 -2.32
N MET A 13 -9.34 23.27 -1.39
CA MET A 13 -10.49 23.83 -0.66
C MET A 13 -11.57 24.46 -1.55
N LYS A 14 -11.16 25.09 -2.65
CA LYS A 14 -12.07 25.84 -3.54
C LYS A 14 -12.60 25.03 -4.72
N VAL A 15 -12.06 23.84 -4.98
CA VAL A 15 -12.35 23.07 -6.20
C VAL A 15 -13.09 21.76 -5.92
N THR A 16 -12.94 21.19 -4.72
CA THR A 16 -13.48 19.88 -4.38
C THR A 16 -15.01 19.83 -4.42
N LEU A 17 -15.68 20.72 -3.67
CA LEU A 17 -17.14 20.76 -3.63
C LEU A 17 -17.75 21.10 -5.00
N PRO A 18 -17.30 22.15 -5.72
CA PRO A 18 -17.82 22.42 -7.06
C PRO A 18 -17.67 21.25 -8.03
N ALA A 19 -16.56 20.49 -7.97
CA ALA A 19 -16.38 19.30 -8.79
C ALA A 19 -17.38 18.18 -8.42
N LEU A 20 -17.58 17.92 -7.12
CA LEU A 20 -18.57 16.96 -6.63
C LEU A 20 -19.99 17.34 -7.11
N GLU A 21 -20.35 18.61 -7.00
CA GLU A 21 -21.66 19.12 -7.42
C GLU A 21 -21.88 18.95 -8.92
N ASN A 22 -20.90 19.35 -9.73
CA ASN A 22 -20.98 19.23 -11.18
C ASN A 22 -21.12 17.78 -11.64
N ILE A 23 -20.35 16.85 -11.06
CA ILE A 23 -20.42 15.43 -11.42
C ILE A 23 -21.78 14.85 -11.02
N GLN A 24 -22.27 15.12 -9.80
CA GLN A 24 -23.56 14.59 -9.37
C GLN A 24 -24.72 15.17 -10.18
N ASN A 25 -24.69 16.46 -10.52
CA ASN A 25 -25.71 17.08 -11.37
C ASN A 25 -25.71 16.46 -12.77
N ALA A 26 -24.54 16.21 -13.36
CA ALA A 26 -24.44 15.51 -14.64
C ALA A 26 -25.02 14.08 -14.58
N LEU A 27 -24.80 13.35 -13.47
CA LEU A 27 -25.43 12.04 -13.25
C LEU A 27 -26.96 12.13 -13.13
N ASN A 28 -27.46 13.19 -12.48
CA ASN A 28 -28.90 13.46 -12.38
C ASN A 28 -29.51 13.76 -13.77
N ASP A 29 -28.86 14.62 -14.55
CA ASP A 29 -29.30 15.00 -15.90
C ASP A 29 -29.30 13.80 -16.86
N ALA A 30 -28.35 12.88 -16.70
CA ALA A 30 -28.29 11.62 -17.44
C ALA A 30 -29.31 10.56 -16.97
N GLY A 31 -30.13 10.84 -15.93
CA GLY A 31 -31.14 9.92 -15.41
C GLY A 31 -30.57 8.71 -14.64
N VAL A 32 -29.30 8.76 -14.24
CA VAL A 32 -28.63 7.68 -13.47
C VAL A 32 -28.32 8.07 -12.02
N GLY A 33 -28.52 9.33 -11.66
CA GLY A 33 -28.14 9.91 -10.37
C GLY A 33 -28.80 9.26 -9.15
N ASP A 34 -29.92 8.55 -9.31
CA ASP A 34 -30.53 7.76 -8.22
C ASP A 34 -29.73 6.48 -7.88
N ARG A 35 -28.97 5.95 -8.84
CA ARG A 35 -28.22 4.68 -8.72
C ARG A 35 -26.71 4.89 -8.66
N ILE A 36 -26.19 5.91 -9.33
CA ILE A 36 -24.76 6.24 -9.37
C ILE A 36 -24.57 7.54 -8.59
N LYS A 37 -23.78 7.49 -7.52
CA LYS A 37 -23.53 8.63 -6.64
C LYS A 37 -22.09 9.09 -6.79
N ALA A 38 -21.90 10.40 -6.96
CA ALA A 38 -20.61 11.01 -6.79
C ALA A 38 -20.28 11.10 -5.29
N THR A 39 -19.04 10.81 -4.93
CA THR A 39 -18.53 10.94 -3.57
C THR A 39 -17.09 11.44 -3.61
N VAL A 40 -16.58 11.88 -2.47
CA VAL A 40 -15.18 12.27 -2.30
C VAL A 40 -14.65 11.43 -1.15
N PRO A 41 -13.76 10.46 -1.39
CA PRO A 41 -13.12 9.75 -0.29
C PRO A 41 -12.20 10.71 0.46
N LEU A 42 -12.36 10.74 1.78
CA LEU A 42 -11.68 11.64 2.70
C LEU A 42 -10.80 10.84 3.66
N ASN A 43 -9.63 11.37 4.02
CA ASN A 43 -8.83 10.74 5.07
C ASN A 43 -9.51 10.96 6.43
N ALA A 44 -9.24 10.08 7.40
CA ALA A 44 -9.71 10.24 8.78
C ALA A 44 -9.14 11.49 9.48
N ASP A 45 -8.14 12.18 8.91
CA ASP A 45 -7.60 13.43 9.43
C ASP A 45 -8.59 14.61 9.40
N VAL A 46 -9.67 14.52 8.60
CA VAL A 46 -10.65 15.62 8.45
C VAL A 46 -11.53 15.84 9.67
N TYR A 47 -11.49 14.92 10.64
CA TYR A 47 -12.17 15.02 11.92
C TYR A 47 -11.27 14.58 13.06
N SER A 48 -11.54 15.11 14.24
CA SER A 48 -10.84 14.71 15.46
C SER A 48 -11.69 15.00 16.69
N SER A 49 -11.32 14.35 17.80
CA SER A 49 -11.83 14.73 19.12
C SER A 49 -10.95 15.85 19.69
N PRO A 50 -11.54 16.87 20.35
CA PRO A 50 -10.77 17.92 20.99
C PRO A 50 -9.78 17.36 22.02
N ALA A 51 -8.55 17.89 22.09
CA ALA A 51 -7.52 17.39 23.01
C ALA A 51 -7.94 17.36 24.49
N ARG A 52 -8.82 18.29 24.91
CA ARG A 52 -9.39 18.34 26.28
C ARG A 52 -10.43 17.25 26.57
N ASN A 53 -10.93 16.58 25.53
CA ASN A 53 -11.93 15.51 25.62
C ASN A 53 -11.72 14.51 24.47
N PRO A 54 -10.64 13.70 24.50
CA PRO A 54 -10.20 12.86 23.39
C PRO A 54 -11.01 11.55 23.32
N VAL A 55 -12.34 11.67 23.21
CA VAL A 55 -13.27 10.53 23.12
C VAL A 55 -14.12 10.62 21.85
N PRO A 56 -14.57 9.51 21.26
CA PRO A 56 -15.28 9.52 19.97
C PRO A 56 -16.53 10.41 19.92
N SER A 57 -17.35 10.44 20.97
CA SER A 57 -18.57 11.27 21.04
C SER A 57 -18.31 12.79 20.93
N ALA A 58 -17.07 13.21 21.18
CA ALA A 58 -16.63 14.59 21.05
C ALA A 58 -16.19 14.95 19.62
N GLY A 59 -16.18 13.99 18.68
CA GLY A 59 -15.68 14.15 17.33
C GLY A 59 -16.32 15.30 16.56
N ARG A 60 -15.50 16.13 15.92
CA ARG A 60 -15.92 17.26 15.07
C ARG A 60 -15.05 17.30 13.81
N PHE A 61 -15.57 17.87 12.73
CA PHE A 61 -14.71 18.24 11.61
C PHE A 61 -13.68 19.28 12.06
N ARG A 62 -12.47 19.17 11.50
CA ARG A 62 -11.36 20.08 11.80
C ARG A 62 -11.76 21.52 11.47
N ALA A 63 -11.38 22.46 12.34
CA ALA A 63 -12.01 23.79 12.40
C ALA A 63 -11.91 24.56 11.08
N GLU A 64 -10.75 24.52 10.43
CA GLU A 64 -10.43 25.25 9.21
C GLU A 64 -11.10 24.67 7.95
N ILE A 65 -11.55 23.41 7.99
CA ILE A 65 -12.32 22.79 6.89
C ILE A 65 -13.79 22.58 7.25
N SER A 66 -14.21 22.90 8.46
CA SER A 66 -15.56 22.63 8.97
C SER A 66 -16.67 23.20 8.08
N GLY A 67 -16.47 24.38 7.48
CA GLY A 67 -17.40 24.99 6.54
C GLY A 67 -17.61 24.14 5.27
N VAL A 68 -16.53 23.86 4.53
CA VAL A 68 -16.62 23.06 3.29
C VAL A 68 -17.11 21.64 3.57
N MET A 69 -16.70 21.04 4.69
CA MET A 69 -17.17 19.73 5.12
C MET A 69 -18.67 19.72 5.40
N THR A 70 -19.18 20.75 6.08
CA THR A 70 -20.62 20.89 6.33
C THR A 70 -21.41 21.00 5.03
N ASP A 71 -20.93 21.81 4.09
CA ASP A 71 -21.62 22.00 2.80
C ASP A 71 -21.57 20.73 1.93
N MET A 72 -20.44 20.03 1.91
CA MET A 72 -20.32 18.71 1.25
C MET A 72 -21.27 17.69 1.86
N VAL A 73 -21.36 17.59 3.18
CA VAL A 73 -22.29 16.67 3.86
C VAL A 73 -23.73 17.01 3.50
N LYS A 74 -24.13 18.29 3.51
CA LYS A 74 -25.48 18.70 3.09
C LYS A 74 -25.76 18.32 1.63
N PHE A 75 -24.78 18.49 0.74
CA PHE A 75 -24.92 18.13 -0.67
C PHE A 75 -25.07 16.61 -0.87
N LEU A 76 -24.25 15.81 -0.19
CA LEU A 76 -24.36 14.35 -0.20
C LEU A 76 -25.73 13.91 0.33
N ALA A 77 -26.17 14.47 1.45
CA ALA A 77 -27.48 14.18 2.04
C ALA A 77 -28.64 14.50 1.09
N LYS A 78 -28.62 15.68 0.45
CA LYS A 78 -29.61 16.10 -0.56
C LYS A 78 -29.74 15.08 -1.69
N ASN A 79 -28.63 14.48 -2.10
CA ASN A 79 -28.59 13.50 -3.19
C ASN A 79 -28.66 12.04 -2.71
N LYS A 80 -28.91 11.78 -1.40
CA LYS A 80 -28.89 10.43 -0.81
C LYS A 80 -27.59 9.67 -1.11
N ALA A 81 -26.46 10.39 -1.14
CA ALA A 81 -25.13 9.83 -1.35
C ALA A 81 -24.46 9.54 0.00
N PRO A 82 -23.60 8.50 0.07
CA PRO A 82 -22.84 8.18 1.27
C PRO A 82 -21.65 9.13 1.47
N PHE A 83 -21.20 9.22 2.71
CA PHE A 83 -19.89 9.76 3.06
C PHE A 83 -18.84 8.67 2.87
N THR A 84 -17.74 8.95 2.17
CA THR A 84 -16.65 7.98 1.98
C THR A 84 -15.43 8.41 2.77
N VAL A 85 -14.89 7.50 3.59
CA VAL A 85 -13.73 7.78 4.46
C VAL A 85 -12.68 6.67 4.36
N ASN A 86 -11.41 7.05 4.44
CA ASN A 86 -10.28 6.12 4.53
C ASN A 86 -9.82 6.05 5.99
N ILE A 87 -9.78 4.85 6.56
CA ILE A 87 -9.46 4.63 7.97
C ILE A 87 -8.27 3.67 8.07
N TYR A 88 -7.16 4.16 8.63
CA TYR A 88 -5.91 3.42 8.71
C TYR A 88 -5.40 3.31 10.16
N PRO A 89 -5.83 2.27 10.92
CA PRO A 89 -5.35 2.01 12.28
C PRO A 89 -3.82 1.92 12.40
N PHE A 90 -3.16 1.42 11.36
CA PHE A 90 -1.70 1.40 11.26
C PHE A 90 -1.07 2.79 11.48
N LEU A 91 -1.67 3.87 10.95
CA LEU A 91 -1.09 5.20 11.06
C LEU A 91 -1.06 5.71 12.50
N SER A 92 -1.92 5.21 13.39
CA SER A 92 -1.83 5.55 14.82
C SER A 92 -0.53 5.06 15.46
N LEU A 93 -0.03 3.89 15.05
CA LEU A 93 1.25 3.34 15.52
C LEU A 93 2.45 4.00 14.84
N TYR A 94 2.29 4.46 13.60
CA TYR A 94 3.33 5.14 12.85
C TYR A 94 3.54 6.58 13.34
N LEU A 95 2.46 7.27 13.72
CA LEU A 95 2.50 8.69 14.13
C LEU A 95 2.76 8.89 15.63
N ASP A 96 2.51 7.88 16.47
CA ASP A 96 2.73 7.95 17.92
C ASP A 96 3.37 6.66 18.44
N ASP A 97 4.65 6.76 18.82
CA ASP A 97 5.44 5.66 19.41
C ASP A 97 4.84 5.12 20.72
N ASN A 98 4.01 5.90 21.42
CA ASN A 98 3.36 5.51 22.66
C ASN A 98 1.93 4.97 22.44
N PHE A 99 1.45 4.91 21.20
CA PHE A 99 0.13 4.40 20.91
C PHE A 99 0.02 2.93 21.33
N PRO A 100 -1.04 2.53 22.06
CA PRO A 100 -1.17 1.17 22.56
C PRO A 100 -1.31 0.17 21.41
N LEU A 101 -0.28 -0.66 21.21
CA LEU A 101 -0.19 -1.62 20.09
C LEU A 101 -1.46 -2.45 19.91
N ASP A 102 -1.95 -3.05 20.99
CA ASP A 102 -3.11 -3.94 20.93
C ASP A 102 -4.43 -3.21 20.61
N PHE A 103 -4.47 -1.89 20.78
CA PHE A 103 -5.66 -1.09 20.46
C PHE A 103 -5.81 -0.89 18.95
N ALA A 104 -4.75 -1.12 18.17
CA ALA A 104 -4.81 -1.13 16.72
C ALA A 104 -5.47 -2.41 16.14
N PHE A 105 -5.74 -3.42 16.98
CA PHE A 105 -6.29 -4.71 16.58
C PHE A 105 -7.64 -5.00 17.26
N PHE A 106 -8.27 -6.12 16.89
CA PHE A 106 -9.65 -6.45 17.27
C PHE A 106 -9.78 -7.61 18.27
N ASP A 107 -8.67 -8.11 18.79
CA ASP A 107 -8.62 -9.30 19.65
C ASP A 107 -8.75 -8.99 21.16
N GLY A 108 -8.95 -7.72 21.52
CA GLY A 108 -9.30 -7.31 22.89
C GLY A 108 -8.12 -7.27 23.87
N GLY A 109 -6.87 -7.20 23.36
CA GLY A 109 -5.68 -7.09 24.21
C GLY A 109 -5.46 -5.72 24.86
N ALA A 110 -6.14 -4.67 24.39
CA ALA A 110 -5.96 -3.31 24.89
C ALA A 110 -6.95 -2.93 26.00
N ALA A 111 -6.50 -2.02 26.88
CA ALA A 111 -7.40 -1.29 27.76
C ALA A 111 -8.36 -0.43 26.93
N PRO A 112 -9.69 -0.51 27.17
CA PRO A 112 -10.65 0.22 26.36
C PRO A 112 -10.63 1.72 26.66
N VAL A 113 -10.94 2.53 25.65
CA VAL A 113 -11.28 3.94 25.83
C VAL A 113 -12.72 4.03 26.30
N ASN A 114 -12.95 4.61 27.47
CA ASN A 114 -14.27 4.83 28.04
C ASN A 114 -14.80 6.21 27.64
N ASP A 115 -15.84 6.20 26.82
CA ASP A 115 -16.58 7.38 26.40
C ASP A 115 -17.96 7.38 27.05
N ASN A 116 -18.05 7.94 28.25
CA ASN A 116 -19.31 8.07 29.00
C ASN A 116 -20.08 6.75 29.18
N GLY A 117 -19.35 5.65 29.40
CA GLY A 117 -19.91 4.30 29.55
C GLY A 117 -19.87 3.46 28.26
N VAL A 118 -19.57 4.06 27.10
CA VAL A 118 -19.33 3.34 25.85
C VAL A 118 -17.86 2.94 25.77
N MET A 119 -17.60 1.64 25.68
CA MET A 119 -16.24 1.09 25.68
C MET A 119 -15.78 0.82 24.26
N TYR A 120 -14.76 1.54 23.82
CA TYR A 120 -14.06 1.26 22.57
C TYR A 120 -12.85 0.38 22.86
N THR A 121 -12.80 -0.79 22.23
CA THR A 121 -11.73 -1.79 22.43
C THR A 121 -10.69 -1.80 21.32
N ASN A 122 -10.93 -1.03 20.25
CA ASN A 122 -10.02 -0.88 19.13
C ASN A 122 -10.18 0.51 18.51
N VAL A 123 -9.12 0.98 17.86
CA VAL A 123 -9.05 2.33 17.26
C VAL A 123 -9.91 2.46 16.00
N TYR A 124 -10.16 1.37 15.27
CA TYR A 124 -11.02 1.41 14.09
C TYR A 124 -12.45 1.84 14.47
N ASP A 125 -13.04 1.19 15.49
CA ASP A 125 -14.36 1.56 16.01
C ASP A 125 -14.36 2.99 16.58
N ALA A 126 -13.33 3.36 17.34
CA ALA A 126 -13.22 4.69 17.93
C ALA A 126 -13.13 5.79 16.87
N ASN A 127 -12.31 5.57 15.84
CA ASN A 127 -12.13 6.50 14.72
C ASN A 127 -13.42 6.63 13.89
N PHE A 128 -14.04 5.49 13.54
CA PHE A 128 -15.32 5.48 12.82
C PHE A 128 -16.41 6.24 13.59
N ASP A 129 -16.55 6.01 14.90
CA ASP A 129 -17.57 6.70 15.71
C ASP A 129 -17.22 8.17 16.00
N THR A 130 -15.95 8.55 15.88
CA THR A 130 -15.55 9.97 15.84
C THR A 130 -16.12 10.66 14.60
N LEU A 131 -16.11 10.00 13.44
CA LEU A 131 -16.79 10.49 12.23
C LEU A 131 -18.31 10.53 12.42
N VAL A 132 -18.91 9.51 13.03
CA VAL A 132 -20.36 9.51 13.32
C VAL A 132 -20.74 10.72 14.17
N ALA A 133 -19.97 11.02 15.22
CA ALA A 133 -20.17 12.21 16.04
C ALA A 133 -19.97 13.52 15.26
N ALA A 134 -18.97 13.60 14.37
CA ALA A 134 -18.74 14.77 13.53
C ALA A 134 -19.90 15.03 12.57
N LEU A 135 -20.45 13.98 11.94
CA LEU A 135 -21.63 14.05 11.09
C LEU A 135 -22.89 14.44 11.88
N ALA A 136 -23.06 13.90 13.09
CA ALA A 136 -24.16 14.28 13.98
C ALA A 136 -24.11 15.75 14.37
N ALA A 137 -22.92 16.30 14.61
CA ALA A 137 -22.72 17.71 14.96
C ALA A 137 -23.15 18.69 13.85
N VAL A 138 -23.20 18.23 12.59
CA VAL A 138 -23.71 19.00 11.44
C VAL A 138 -25.10 18.56 10.98
N GLY A 139 -25.82 17.77 11.80
CA GLY A 139 -27.22 17.39 11.57
C GLY A 139 -27.44 16.14 10.72
N HIS A 140 -26.38 15.36 10.44
CA HIS A 140 -26.43 14.21 9.54
C HIS A 140 -25.89 12.91 10.17
N GLY A 141 -26.16 12.71 11.45
CA GLY A 141 -25.65 11.56 12.23
C GLY A 141 -26.05 10.18 11.70
N ASP A 142 -27.11 10.08 10.90
CA ASP A 142 -27.56 8.83 10.24
C ASP A 142 -27.02 8.65 8.82
N MET A 143 -26.19 9.56 8.31
CA MET A 143 -25.63 9.47 6.96
C MET A 143 -24.89 8.13 6.76
N PRO A 144 -25.19 7.39 5.67
CA PRO A 144 -24.44 6.18 5.32
C PRO A 144 -22.95 6.48 5.14
N ILE A 145 -22.10 5.59 5.64
CA ILE A 145 -20.64 5.70 5.54
C ILE A 145 -20.11 4.49 4.77
N ILE A 146 -19.24 4.75 3.79
CA ILE A 146 -18.40 3.76 3.14
C ILE A 146 -16.98 3.95 3.65
N VAL A 147 -16.32 2.87 4.06
CA VAL A 147 -14.89 2.86 4.30
C VAL A 147 -14.21 2.58 2.96
N GLY A 148 -13.73 3.64 2.31
CA GLY A 148 -13.16 3.60 0.96
C GLY A 148 -11.79 2.95 0.88
N GLU A 149 -11.03 3.03 1.98
CA GLU A 149 -9.75 2.35 2.13
C GLU A 149 -9.54 1.97 3.60
N VAL A 150 -9.12 0.73 3.83
CA VAL A 150 -8.60 0.23 5.12
C VAL A 150 -7.60 -0.88 4.86
N GLY A 151 -6.49 -0.89 5.58
CA GLY A 151 -5.50 -1.93 5.40
C GLY A 151 -4.38 -1.91 6.44
N TRP A 152 -3.36 -2.72 6.18
CA TRP A 152 -2.16 -2.79 6.99
C TRP A 152 -0.95 -3.15 6.11
N PRO A 153 0.13 -2.35 6.09
CA PRO A 153 1.31 -2.62 5.28
C PRO A 153 2.14 -3.76 5.88
N THR A 154 2.88 -4.51 5.06
CA THR A 154 3.61 -5.69 5.55
C THR A 154 5.12 -5.51 5.67
N ASP A 155 5.64 -4.38 5.24
CA ASP A 155 7.06 -4.04 5.27
C ASP A 155 7.24 -2.50 5.20
N GLY A 156 8.46 -1.99 5.34
CA GLY A 156 8.76 -0.56 5.23
C GLY A 156 8.58 0.25 6.54
N ASP A 157 8.24 -0.42 7.64
CA ASP A 157 8.16 0.15 9.01
C ASP A 157 8.21 -0.96 10.07
N ARG A 158 8.61 -0.65 11.31
CA ARG A 158 8.71 -1.62 12.44
C ARG A 158 7.39 -2.28 12.83
N HIS A 159 6.25 -1.68 12.51
CA HIS A 159 4.89 -2.21 12.72
C HIS A 159 4.23 -2.69 11.41
N ALA A 160 4.86 -2.44 10.27
CA ALA A 160 4.44 -2.99 8.99
C ALA A 160 4.99 -4.42 8.84
N LYS A 161 4.18 -5.42 9.21
CA LYS A 161 4.60 -6.84 9.23
C LYS A 161 3.48 -7.72 8.68
N ALA A 162 3.83 -8.73 7.89
CA ALA A 162 2.86 -9.73 7.41
C ALA A 162 2.05 -10.39 8.56
N SER A 163 2.68 -10.62 9.72
CA SER A 163 2.00 -11.15 10.90
C SER A 163 0.97 -10.18 11.49
N TYR A 164 1.24 -8.87 11.44
CA TYR A 164 0.31 -7.84 11.93
C TYR A 164 -0.80 -7.59 10.92
N ALA A 165 -0.49 -7.58 9.63
CA ALA A 165 -1.51 -7.55 8.58
C ALA A 165 -2.47 -8.74 8.72
N HIS A 166 -1.96 -9.96 8.89
CA HIS A 166 -2.80 -11.13 9.18
C HIS A 166 -3.69 -10.93 10.42
N ARG A 167 -3.12 -10.50 11.55
CA ARG A 167 -3.86 -10.22 12.80
C ARG A 167 -4.96 -9.18 12.58
N PHE A 168 -4.66 -8.11 11.85
CA PHE A 168 -5.59 -7.03 11.54
C PHE A 168 -6.76 -7.52 10.68
N TYR A 169 -6.45 -8.15 9.54
CA TYR A 169 -7.47 -8.62 8.60
C TYR A 169 -8.32 -9.76 9.18
N ASP A 170 -7.74 -10.68 9.94
CA ASP A 170 -8.49 -11.74 10.64
C ASP A 170 -9.55 -11.15 11.58
N GLY A 171 -9.17 -10.13 12.36
CA GLY A 171 -10.10 -9.41 13.24
C GLY A 171 -11.15 -8.61 12.47
N LEU A 172 -10.75 -7.82 11.47
CA LEU A 172 -11.65 -6.98 10.68
C LEU A 172 -12.70 -7.83 9.95
N LEU A 173 -12.26 -8.87 9.23
CA LEU A 173 -13.15 -9.70 8.41
C LEU A 173 -14.18 -10.47 9.24
N LYS A 174 -13.79 -10.99 10.42
CA LYS A 174 -14.75 -11.61 11.37
C LYS A 174 -15.84 -10.64 11.79
N ARG A 175 -15.48 -9.39 12.06
CA ARG A 175 -16.45 -8.35 12.46
C ARG A 175 -17.40 -7.98 11.34
N LEU A 176 -16.87 -7.81 10.12
CA LEU A 176 -17.67 -7.51 8.93
C LEU A 176 -18.64 -8.65 8.61
N ALA A 177 -18.16 -9.90 8.64
CA ALA A 177 -19.00 -11.08 8.41
C ALA A 177 -20.11 -11.24 9.47
N ALA A 178 -19.85 -10.86 10.72
CA ALA A 178 -20.83 -10.88 11.79
C ALA A 178 -21.76 -9.64 11.80
N ASN A 179 -21.59 -8.70 10.88
CA ASN A 179 -22.29 -7.40 10.86
C ASN A 179 -22.25 -6.68 12.21
N ARG A 180 -21.12 -6.76 12.93
CA ARG A 180 -21.02 -6.26 14.32
C ARG A 180 -21.26 -4.74 14.41
N GLY A 181 -20.90 -3.99 13.36
CA GLY A 181 -20.92 -2.54 13.36
C GLY A 181 -19.91 -1.95 14.36
N THR A 182 -20.23 -0.76 14.86
CA THR A 182 -19.46 -0.02 15.89
C THR A 182 -20.34 0.24 17.13
N PRO A 183 -19.78 0.66 18.27
CA PRO A 183 -20.58 1.00 19.44
C PRO A 183 -21.72 2.03 19.19
N ALA A 184 -21.48 3.08 18.40
CA ALA A 184 -22.50 4.08 18.06
C ALA A 184 -23.44 3.63 16.94
N ARG A 185 -23.04 2.65 16.11
CA ARG A 185 -23.86 2.06 15.05
C ARG A 185 -23.82 0.52 15.12
N PRO A 186 -24.41 -0.08 16.18
CA PRO A 186 -24.31 -1.52 16.40
C PRO A 186 -25.15 -2.28 15.38
N ASN A 187 -24.73 -3.52 15.07
CA ASN A 187 -25.47 -4.44 14.20
C ASN A 187 -25.75 -3.88 12.79
N ARG A 188 -24.86 -3.02 12.27
CA ARG A 188 -24.97 -2.45 10.93
C ARG A 188 -23.85 -2.95 10.03
N HIS A 189 -24.23 -3.28 8.81
CA HIS A 189 -23.28 -3.53 7.74
C HIS A 189 -22.50 -2.25 7.44
N VAL A 190 -21.19 -2.36 7.31
CA VAL A 190 -20.30 -1.28 6.90
C VAL A 190 -19.68 -1.71 5.58
N GLU A 191 -20.01 -1.00 4.49
CA GLU A 191 -19.36 -1.24 3.21
C GLU A 191 -17.89 -0.81 3.32
N THR A 192 -16.97 -1.71 3.00
CA THR A 192 -15.55 -1.55 3.31
C THR A 192 -14.70 -2.10 2.17
N TYR A 193 -13.74 -1.30 1.71
CA TYR A 193 -12.80 -1.63 0.65
C TYR A 193 -11.40 -1.77 1.24
N LEU A 194 -10.77 -2.93 1.01
CA LEU A 194 -9.44 -3.21 1.52
C LEU A 194 -8.37 -2.57 0.62
N PHE A 195 -7.39 -1.93 1.24
CA PHE A 195 -6.27 -1.29 0.55
C PHE A 195 -4.96 -2.03 0.87
N GLY A 196 -4.18 -2.53 -0.10
CA GLY A 196 -4.41 -2.64 -1.55
C GLY A 196 -4.41 -4.10 -2.03
N VAL A 197 -4.66 -4.32 -3.32
CA VAL A 197 -4.63 -5.68 -3.87
C VAL A 197 -3.18 -6.18 -4.01
N VAL A 198 -2.31 -5.41 -4.65
CA VAL A 198 -0.90 -5.74 -4.88
C VAL A 198 0.01 -4.68 -4.26
N ASP A 199 1.25 -5.06 -3.94
CA ASP A 199 2.31 -4.10 -3.65
C ASP A 199 2.63 -3.24 -4.88
N GLU A 200 2.82 -1.94 -4.67
CA GLU A 200 2.99 -0.93 -5.72
C GLU A 200 4.39 -0.30 -5.62
N ASP A 201 5.38 -0.94 -6.25
CA ASP A 201 6.80 -0.59 -6.16
C ASP A 201 7.17 0.81 -6.71
N ARG A 202 6.26 1.45 -7.45
CA ARG A 202 6.39 2.84 -7.94
C ARG A 202 5.57 3.86 -7.15
N LYS A 203 4.87 3.45 -6.09
CA LYS A 203 4.11 4.37 -5.24
C LYS A 203 5.07 5.34 -4.55
N SER A 204 4.61 6.58 -4.37
CA SER A 204 5.36 7.62 -3.66
C SER A 204 5.61 7.18 -2.21
N VAL A 205 6.85 7.32 -1.75
CA VAL A 205 7.26 7.00 -0.38
C VAL A 205 7.31 8.24 0.51
N GLN A 206 6.80 9.38 0.03
CA GLN A 206 6.81 10.64 0.78
C GLN A 206 6.10 10.51 2.16
N PRO A 207 4.97 9.80 2.30
CA PRO A 207 4.39 9.51 3.62
C PRO A 207 5.25 8.57 4.49
N GLY A 208 5.94 7.62 3.86
CA GLY A 208 6.81 6.65 4.52
C GLY A 208 7.19 5.49 3.59
N SER A 209 8.19 4.72 3.99
CA SER A 209 8.68 3.56 3.22
C SER A 209 7.64 2.43 3.11
N PHE A 210 6.70 2.35 4.06
CA PHE A 210 5.60 1.38 4.06
C PHE A 210 4.61 1.54 2.89
N GLU A 211 4.61 2.69 2.20
CA GLU A 211 3.64 3.01 1.15
C GLU A 211 3.65 2.04 -0.03
N ARG A 212 4.75 1.31 -0.25
CA ARG A 212 4.85 0.32 -1.34
C ARG A 212 4.37 -1.07 -0.94
N HIS A 213 3.96 -1.27 0.32
CA HIS A 213 3.78 -2.59 0.94
C HIS A 213 2.36 -2.88 1.46
N TRP A 214 1.36 -2.15 0.96
CA TRP A 214 -0.05 -2.29 1.36
C TRP A 214 -0.77 -3.49 0.76
N GLY A 215 -0.18 -4.15 -0.24
CA GLY A 215 -0.80 -5.26 -0.94
C GLY A 215 -1.10 -6.45 -0.02
N ILE A 216 -2.26 -7.07 -0.19
CA ILE A 216 -2.51 -8.43 0.33
C ILE A 216 -1.81 -9.50 -0.53
N PHE A 217 -1.50 -9.16 -1.78
CA PHE A 217 -0.62 -9.89 -2.67
C PHE A 217 0.69 -9.10 -2.89
N ARG A 218 1.75 -9.84 -3.23
CA ARG A 218 2.99 -9.30 -3.79
C ARG A 218 2.75 -8.74 -5.20
N TYR A 219 3.76 -8.06 -5.76
CA TYR A 219 3.79 -7.59 -7.16
C TYR A 219 3.47 -8.68 -8.20
N ASP A 220 3.77 -9.94 -7.90
CA ASP A 220 3.55 -11.11 -8.75
C ASP A 220 2.22 -11.84 -8.47
N GLY A 221 1.34 -11.24 -7.66
CA GLY A 221 0.04 -11.83 -7.32
C GLY A 221 0.13 -13.06 -6.40
N GLN A 222 1.28 -13.31 -5.77
CA GLN A 222 1.39 -14.33 -4.73
C GLN A 222 0.90 -13.78 -3.38
N PRO A 223 0.12 -14.55 -2.60
CA PRO A 223 -0.40 -14.10 -1.31
C PRO A 223 0.73 -13.91 -0.30
N LYS A 224 0.62 -12.86 0.53
CA LYS A 224 1.64 -12.52 1.54
C LYS A 224 1.42 -13.19 2.89
N PHE A 225 0.19 -13.60 3.17
CA PHE A 225 -0.23 -14.25 4.41
C PHE A 225 -1.56 -14.99 4.19
N GLY A 226 -1.92 -15.90 5.10
CA GLY A 226 -3.23 -16.55 5.08
C GLY A 226 -4.34 -15.54 5.34
N MET A 227 -5.50 -15.68 4.70
CA MET A 227 -6.60 -14.72 4.83
C MET A 227 -7.94 -15.40 4.54
N ASP A 228 -8.85 -15.36 5.51
CA ASP A 228 -10.20 -15.89 5.36
C ASP A 228 -11.19 -14.79 4.98
N LEU A 229 -11.35 -14.53 3.68
CA LEU A 229 -12.31 -13.54 3.17
C LEU A 229 -13.77 -13.78 3.61
N SER A 230 -14.11 -15.00 4.05
CA SER A 230 -15.46 -15.29 4.58
C SER A 230 -15.70 -14.74 5.99
N GLY A 231 -14.63 -14.39 6.71
CA GLY A 231 -14.68 -13.95 8.10
C GLY A 231 -15.17 -15.01 9.09
N GLN A 232 -15.20 -16.29 8.71
CA GLN A 232 -15.70 -17.38 9.56
C GLN A 232 -14.62 -18.00 10.46
N GLY A 233 -13.40 -17.47 10.43
CA GLY A 233 -12.29 -17.92 11.28
C GLY A 233 -11.64 -19.22 10.83
N ARG A 234 -11.62 -19.49 9.51
CA ARG A 234 -10.94 -20.66 8.93
C ARG A 234 -9.43 -20.45 8.96
N ARG A 235 -8.75 -21.19 9.82
CA ARG A 235 -7.30 -21.05 10.09
C ARG A 235 -6.42 -21.33 8.87
N ASP A 236 -6.83 -22.24 8.00
CA ASP A 236 -6.06 -22.65 6.81
C ASP A 236 -6.48 -21.91 5.54
N ALA A 237 -7.32 -20.88 5.64
CA ALA A 237 -7.75 -20.12 4.48
C ALA A 237 -6.60 -19.27 3.93
N THR A 238 -6.41 -19.33 2.62
CA THR A 238 -5.44 -18.52 1.90
C THR A 238 -6.08 -17.92 0.66
N LEU A 239 -5.54 -16.80 0.19
CA LEU A 239 -5.96 -16.22 -1.07
C LEU A 239 -5.46 -17.08 -2.23
N VAL A 240 -6.20 -17.04 -3.33
CA VAL A 240 -5.83 -17.76 -4.55
C VAL A 240 -4.69 -16.99 -5.25
N PRO A 241 -3.51 -17.60 -5.47
CA PRO A 241 -2.42 -16.93 -6.14
C PRO A 241 -2.73 -16.72 -7.63
N ALA A 242 -2.12 -15.68 -8.21
CA ALA A 242 -2.09 -15.51 -9.66
C ALA A 242 -1.44 -16.72 -10.35
N LYS A 243 -1.96 -17.08 -11.52
CA LYS A 243 -1.50 -18.22 -12.33
C LYS A 243 -0.83 -17.73 -13.61
N GLY A 244 0.11 -18.51 -14.12
CA GLY A 244 0.78 -18.20 -15.39
C GLY A 244 1.74 -17.01 -15.31
N VAL A 245 2.20 -16.65 -14.11
CA VAL A 245 3.20 -15.59 -13.92
C VAL A 245 4.53 -16.05 -14.50
N GLN A 246 5.01 -15.33 -15.51
CA GLN A 246 6.34 -15.55 -16.08
C GLN A 246 7.31 -14.61 -15.37
N TYR A 247 8.41 -15.17 -14.87
CA TYR A 247 9.50 -14.41 -14.25
C TYR A 247 10.63 -14.22 -15.26
N LEU A 248 11.46 -13.21 -15.02
CA LEU A 248 12.76 -13.12 -15.66
C LEU A 248 13.66 -14.31 -15.24
N SER A 249 14.85 -14.40 -15.84
CA SER A 249 15.78 -15.50 -15.53
C SER A 249 16.18 -15.48 -14.05
N ARG A 250 16.49 -16.65 -13.49
CA ARG A 250 16.95 -16.77 -12.09
C ARG A 250 18.39 -16.29 -11.92
N THR A 251 18.57 -15.00 -12.08
CA THR A 251 19.83 -14.27 -12.03
C THR A 251 19.63 -13.02 -11.20
N TRP A 252 20.54 -12.78 -10.27
CA TRP A 252 20.55 -11.60 -9.42
C TRP A 252 21.78 -10.77 -9.69
N CYS A 253 21.75 -9.51 -9.28
CA CYS A 253 22.93 -8.67 -9.23
C CYS A 253 23.43 -8.55 -7.79
N ALA A 254 24.69 -8.89 -7.52
CA ALA A 254 25.25 -8.85 -6.19
C ALA A 254 26.60 -8.14 -6.15
N LEU A 255 27.00 -7.66 -4.97
CA LEU A 255 28.29 -7.02 -4.76
C LEU A 255 29.43 -7.96 -5.19
N ASN A 256 30.33 -7.45 -6.03
CA ASN A 256 31.49 -8.18 -6.51
C ASN A 256 32.46 -8.46 -5.33
N PRO A 257 32.69 -9.73 -4.95
CA PRO A 257 33.57 -10.07 -3.84
C PRO A 257 35.04 -9.73 -4.11
N LYS A 258 35.40 -9.46 -5.37
CA LYS A 258 36.75 -9.07 -5.81
C LYS A 258 36.90 -7.56 -6.04
N ALA A 259 35.87 -6.76 -5.74
CA ALA A 259 35.97 -5.31 -5.86
C ALA A 259 37.11 -4.77 -4.98
N SER A 260 37.89 -3.82 -5.52
CA SER A 260 38.99 -3.20 -4.77
C SER A 260 38.45 -2.50 -3.52
N ARG A 261 39.21 -2.57 -2.41
CA ARG A 261 38.87 -1.83 -1.19
C ARG A 261 38.78 -0.33 -1.44
N ASP A 262 39.62 0.19 -2.34
CA ASP A 262 39.63 1.61 -2.68
C ASP A 262 38.37 2.01 -3.43
N ASP A 263 37.89 1.19 -4.37
CA ASP A 263 36.67 1.44 -5.12
C ASP A 263 35.43 1.33 -4.24
N LEU A 264 35.38 0.31 -3.36
CA LEU A 264 34.33 0.18 -2.35
C LEU A 264 34.27 1.41 -1.44
N GLY A 265 35.41 1.93 -0.98
CA GLY A 265 35.47 3.12 -0.14
C GLY A 265 35.01 4.41 -0.82
N LYS A 266 35.21 4.53 -2.15
CA LYS A 266 34.92 5.76 -2.91
C LYS A 266 33.55 5.76 -3.57
N LEU A 267 33.09 4.62 -4.06
CA LEU A 267 31.97 4.54 -5.00
C LEU A 267 30.72 3.91 -4.40
N LEU A 268 30.84 3.03 -3.40
CA LEU A 268 29.75 2.18 -2.96
C LEU A 268 28.49 2.96 -2.56
N GLY A 269 28.62 3.98 -1.72
CA GLY A 269 27.49 4.82 -1.28
C GLY A 269 26.75 5.45 -2.46
N ALA A 270 27.48 6.13 -3.36
CA ALA A 270 26.89 6.77 -4.53
C ALA A 270 26.22 5.77 -5.50
N LYS A 271 26.72 4.53 -5.60
CA LYS A 271 26.11 3.48 -6.43
C LYS A 271 24.85 2.90 -5.79
N ILE A 272 24.82 2.74 -4.47
CA ILE A 272 23.61 2.37 -3.73
C ILE A 272 22.55 3.46 -3.92
N ASP A 273 22.91 4.74 -3.74
CA ASP A 273 21.99 5.87 -3.91
C ASP A 273 21.41 5.92 -5.32
N TYR A 274 22.25 5.72 -6.34
CA TYR A 274 21.81 5.64 -7.73
C TYR A 274 20.81 4.50 -7.94
N ALA A 275 21.12 3.30 -7.45
CA ALA A 275 20.24 2.15 -7.58
C ALA A 275 18.88 2.40 -6.90
N CYS A 276 18.90 2.90 -5.67
CA CYS A 276 17.70 3.14 -4.87
C CYS A 276 16.89 4.37 -5.31
N SER A 277 17.49 5.29 -6.07
CA SER A 277 16.76 6.37 -6.73
C SER A 277 15.98 5.88 -7.96
N ASN A 278 16.33 4.71 -8.49
CA ASN A 278 15.77 4.14 -9.72
C ASN A 278 15.08 2.78 -9.51
N ALA A 279 14.96 2.32 -8.26
CA ALA A 279 14.33 1.05 -7.89
C ALA A 279 13.81 1.09 -6.44
N ASP A 280 13.07 0.07 -6.03
CA ASP A 280 12.53 0.01 -4.68
C ASP A 280 13.49 -0.62 -3.66
N CYS A 281 14.11 0.24 -2.85
CA CYS A 281 14.96 -0.14 -1.72
C CYS A 281 14.29 0.04 -0.35
N THR A 282 12.98 0.33 -0.28
CA THR A 282 12.29 0.68 0.98
C THR A 282 12.43 -0.38 2.07
N THR A 283 12.55 -1.65 1.70
CA THR A 283 12.74 -2.77 2.65
C THR A 283 14.08 -2.75 3.40
N LEU A 284 15.06 -1.96 2.95
CA LEU A 284 16.33 -1.76 3.67
C LEU A 284 16.16 -0.83 4.89
N GLY A 285 15.08 -0.06 4.92
CA GLY A 285 14.81 0.95 5.94
C GLY A 285 14.68 0.36 7.35
N TYR A 286 14.82 1.21 8.36
CA TYR A 286 14.70 0.80 9.77
C TYR A 286 13.39 0.05 10.03
N GLY A 287 13.47 -1.07 10.76
CA GLY A 287 12.29 -1.88 11.13
C GLY A 287 11.70 -2.74 10.00
N SER A 288 12.24 -2.63 8.79
CA SER A 288 11.80 -3.38 7.61
C SER A 288 12.47 -4.77 7.51
N SER A 289 12.01 -5.61 6.59
CA SER A 289 12.37 -7.03 6.52
C SER A 289 13.86 -7.27 6.17
N CYS A 290 14.47 -6.37 5.41
CA CYS A 290 15.89 -6.41 5.06
C CYS A 290 16.81 -5.56 5.97
N ASN A 291 16.28 -4.92 7.02
CA ASN A 291 17.06 -3.99 7.86
C ASN A 291 18.26 -4.63 8.58
N GLY A 292 18.21 -5.94 8.84
CA GLY A 292 19.25 -6.69 9.55
C GLY A 292 20.45 -7.13 8.71
N MET A 293 20.49 -6.78 7.42
CA MET A 293 21.61 -7.15 6.54
C MET A 293 22.87 -6.34 6.84
N ASP A 294 24.04 -6.93 6.54
CA ASP A 294 25.30 -6.20 6.58
C ASP A 294 25.45 -5.24 5.38
N ALA A 295 26.52 -4.44 5.37
CA ALA A 295 26.76 -3.47 4.29
C ALA A 295 26.86 -4.13 2.90
N LYS A 296 27.33 -5.38 2.82
CA LYS A 296 27.45 -6.10 1.54
C LYS A 296 26.09 -6.60 1.06
N GLY A 297 25.26 -7.09 1.98
CA GLY A 297 23.88 -7.47 1.74
C GLY A 297 23.06 -6.26 1.28
N ASN A 298 23.17 -5.12 1.96
CA ASN A 298 22.48 -3.88 1.58
C ASN A 298 22.86 -3.43 0.17
N ALA A 299 24.16 -3.42 -0.15
CA ALA A 299 24.63 -3.09 -1.49
C ALA A 299 24.09 -4.05 -2.54
N SER A 300 24.16 -5.36 -2.27
CA SER A 300 23.66 -6.39 -3.18
C SER A 300 22.16 -6.25 -3.41
N TYR A 301 21.38 -5.94 -2.37
CA TYR A 301 19.94 -5.75 -2.50
C TYR A 301 19.62 -4.56 -3.41
N ALA A 302 20.27 -3.42 -3.17
CA ALA A 302 20.09 -2.23 -4.00
C ALA A 302 20.43 -2.51 -5.47
N PHE A 303 21.56 -3.15 -5.72
CA PHE A 303 21.99 -3.52 -7.08
C PHE A 303 21.02 -4.50 -7.73
N ASN A 304 20.53 -5.50 -7.00
CA ASN A 304 19.52 -6.42 -7.52
C ASN A 304 18.21 -5.69 -7.83
N ALA A 305 17.69 -4.86 -6.92
CA ALA A 305 16.45 -4.12 -7.14
C ALA A 305 16.51 -3.30 -8.43
N TYR A 306 17.62 -2.59 -8.66
CA TYR A 306 17.88 -1.89 -9.91
C TYR A 306 17.96 -2.83 -11.11
N TYR A 307 18.81 -3.86 -11.06
CA TYR A 307 19.00 -4.82 -12.15
C TYR A 307 17.69 -5.45 -12.62
N GLN A 308 16.82 -5.84 -11.68
CA GLN A 308 15.52 -6.42 -12.01
C GLN A 308 14.55 -5.38 -12.59
N THR A 309 14.58 -4.13 -12.09
CA THR A 309 13.79 -3.02 -12.63
C THR A 309 14.22 -2.68 -14.06
N GLN A 310 15.50 -2.85 -14.38
CA GLN A 310 16.06 -2.73 -15.73
C GLN A 310 15.93 -4.02 -16.54
N SER A 311 14.98 -4.93 -16.24
CA SER A 311 14.74 -6.16 -17.02
C SER A 311 15.97 -7.06 -17.22
N GLN A 312 16.92 -7.03 -16.29
CA GLN A 312 18.16 -7.81 -16.34
C GLN A 312 19.08 -7.49 -17.53
N GLU A 313 19.07 -6.24 -18.04
CA GLU A 313 20.05 -5.80 -19.04
C GLU A 313 21.50 -5.96 -18.52
N ASP A 314 22.42 -6.35 -19.41
CA ASP A 314 23.79 -6.73 -19.03
C ASP A 314 24.53 -5.57 -18.33
N GLU A 315 24.35 -4.33 -18.80
CA GLU A 315 24.96 -3.14 -18.22
C GLU A 315 24.34 -2.71 -16.88
N ALA A 316 23.15 -3.21 -16.54
CA ALA A 316 22.47 -2.89 -15.30
C ALA A 316 23.06 -3.61 -14.08
N CYS A 317 24.04 -4.50 -14.29
CA CYS A 317 24.78 -5.18 -13.23
C CYS A 317 26.31 -5.07 -13.38
N ASP A 318 26.80 -3.83 -13.40
CA ASP A 318 28.24 -3.53 -13.36
C ASP A 318 28.60 -2.57 -12.21
N PHE A 319 27.90 -1.43 -12.12
CA PHE A 319 28.14 -0.39 -11.12
C PHE A 319 29.62 0.05 -11.02
N GLN A 320 30.31 0.14 -12.15
CA GLN A 320 31.76 0.38 -12.24
C GLN A 320 32.59 -0.76 -11.62
N GLY A 321 32.25 -2.00 -11.98
CA GLY A 321 32.88 -3.22 -11.48
C GLY A 321 32.56 -3.59 -10.02
N LEU A 322 31.69 -2.84 -9.35
CA LEU A 322 31.27 -3.12 -7.97
C LEU A 322 30.24 -4.25 -7.88
N ALA A 323 29.55 -4.58 -8.96
CA ALA A 323 28.56 -5.64 -8.96
C ALA A 323 28.80 -6.61 -10.12
N LEU A 324 28.32 -7.85 -9.97
CA LEU A 324 28.34 -8.86 -11.02
C LEU A 324 27.07 -9.73 -10.96
N PRO A 325 26.58 -10.25 -12.09
CA PRO A 325 25.50 -11.23 -12.10
C PRO A 325 25.86 -12.50 -11.33
N THR A 326 24.90 -13.07 -10.63
CA THR A 326 25.05 -14.33 -9.89
C THR A 326 23.81 -15.21 -10.05
N GLN A 327 24.04 -16.54 -10.12
CA GLN A 327 22.97 -17.55 -10.08
C GLN A 327 22.69 -18.07 -8.66
N THR A 328 23.48 -17.63 -7.68
CA THR A 328 23.26 -17.93 -6.27
C THR A 328 22.31 -16.91 -5.68
N ASP A 329 21.15 -17.37 -5.21
CA ASP A 329 20.12 -16.56 -4.56
C ASP A 329 20.68 -15.90 -3.28
N PRO A 330 20.80 -14.55 -3.23
CA PRO A 330 21.33 -13.85 -2.06
C PRO A 330 20.32 -13.70 -0.91
N SER A 331 19.08 -14.16 -1.09
CA SER A 331 18.01 -14.00 -0.11
C SER A 331 18.32 -14.65 1.24
N THR A 332 17.79 -14.05 2.31
CA THR A 332 17.84 -14.59 3.67
C THR A 332 16.44 -14.98 4.14
N ALA A 333 16.34 -15.50 5.36
CA ALA A 333 15.04 -15.83 5.96
C ALA A 333 14.11 -14.62 6.12
N THR A 334 14.66 -13.41 6.23
CA THR A 334 13.88 -12.18 6.42
C THR A 334 13.96 -11.23 5.24
N CYS A 335 14.95 -11.35 4.36
CA CYS A 335 15.14 -10.46 3.22
C CYS A 335 15.07 -11.22 1.90
N ASN A 336 14.05 -10.93 1.09
CA ASN A 336 13.82 -11.59 -0.19
C ASN A 336 14.36 -10.74 -1.35
N PHE A 337 15.33 -11.27 -2.11
CA PHE A 337 15.84 -10.64 -3.32
C PHE A 337 14.95 -11.04 -4.51
N THR A 338 14.05 -10.15 -4.89
CA THR A 338 13.04 -10.43 -5.91
C THR A 338 13.66 -10.65 -7.29
N ILE A 339 12.97 -11.44 -8.12
CA ILE A 339 13.16 -11.51 -9.57
C ILE A 339 11.90 -10.91 -10.20
N GLN A 340 12.06 -9.91 -11.05
CA GLN A 340 10.90 -9.23 -11.65
C GLN A 340 10.13 -10.14 -12.62
N ILE A 341 8.86 -9.82 -12.84
CA ILE A 341 8.03 -10.52 -13.83
C ILE A 341 8.51 -10.18 -15.25
N ALA A 342 8.48 -11.17 -16.14
CA ALA A 342 8.75 -10.95 -17.55
C ALA A 342 7.56 -10.22 -18.18
N THR A 343 7.71 -8.92 -18.45
CA THR A 343 6.72 -8.18 -19.25
C THR A 343 6.88 -8.58 -20.72
N SER A 344 5.81 -8.47 -21.51
CA SER A 344 5.75 -8.93 -22.90
C SER A 344 6.82 -8.34 -23.83
N GLY A 345 7.54 -7.28 -23.43
CA GLY A 345 8.73 -6.78 -24.15
C GLY A 345 10.02 -7.56 -23.86
N ALA A 346 10.21 -8.02 -22.62
CA ALA A 346 11.42 -8.73 -22.18
C ALA A 346 11.41 -10.23 -22.51
N ALA A 347 10.23 -10.84 -22.63
CA ALA A 347 10.11 -12.23 -23.06
C ALA A 347 10.48 -12.45 -24.55
N VAL A 348 10.30 -11.41 -25.38
CA VAL A 348 10.52 -11.49 -26.84
C VAL A 348 12.00 -11.40 -27.20
N THR A 349 12.81 -10.67 -26.42
CA THR A 349 14.25 -10.48 -26.71
C THR A 349 15.11 -11.71 -26.44
N ARG A 350 14.69 -12.63 -25.56
CA ARG A 350 15.48 -13.85 -25.25
C ARG A 350 15.03 -15.11 -26.00
N LEU A 351 13.85 -15.11 -26.63
CA LEU A 351 13.36 -16.25 -27.44
C LEU A 351 13.74 -16.15 -28.94
N GLY A 352 14.52 -15.15 -29.36
CA GLY A 352 14.68 -14.83 -30.78
C GLY A 352 16.02 -14.27 -31.22
N VAL A 353 17.15 -14.88 -30.84
CA VAL A 353 18.38 -14.80 -31.66
C VAL A 353 19.08 -16.17 -31.65
N ALA A 354 18.56 -17.13 -32.42
CA ALA A 354 19.42 -18.16 -32.96
C ALA A 354 20.34 -17.49 -33.99
N PRO A 355 21.66 -17.79 -34.03
CA PRO A 355 22.56 -17.12 -34.96
C PRO A 355 22.26 -17.63 -36.37
N VAL A 356 21.50 -16.86 -37.15
CA VAL A 356 21.38 -17.04 -38.61
C VAL A 356 22.66 -16.52 -39.32
N ALA A 357 23.82 -16.65 -38.68
CA ALA A 357 25.11 -16.20 -39.21
C ALA A 357 25.97 -17.36 -39.76
N ALA A 358 25.51 -18.62 -39.69
CA ALA A 358 26.27 -19.77 -40.18
C ALA A 358 25.82 -20.33 -41.55
N ALA A 359 24.71 -19.85 -42.12
CA ALA A 359 24.18 -20.41 -43.38
C ALA A 359 24.58 -19.62 -44.65
N LEU A 360 25.16 -18.43 -44.52
CA LEU A 360 25.53 -17.57 -45.67
C LEU A 360 26.97 -17.74 -46.17
N LEU A 361 27.80 -18.54 -45.50
CA LEU A 361 29.20 -18.78 -45.89
C LEU A 361 29.42 -20.08 -46.69
N VAL A 362 28.41 -20.94 -46.82
CA VAL A 362 28.50 -22.17 -47.65
C VAL A 362 27.96 -21.96 -49.06
N ALA A 363 27.14 -20.92 -49.28
CA ALA A 363 26.57 -20.61 -50.60
C ALA A 363 27.51 -19.81 -51.53
N LEU A 364 28.63 -19.26 -51.01
CA LEU A 364 29.60 -18.48 -51.80
C LEU A 364 30.81 -19.30 -52.29
N LEU A 365 30.88 -20.60 -52.00
CA LEU A 365 31.96 -21.50 -52.42
C LEU A 365 31.57 -22.49 -53.53
N GLN A 366 30.34 -22.39 -54.08
CA GLN A 366 29.88 -23.24 -55.20
C GLN A 366 29.56 -22.48 -56.50
N LEU A 367 29.95 -21.21 -56.63
CA LEU A 367 29.79 -20.42 -57.87
C LEU A 367 31.12 -20.03 -58.55
N SER A 368 32.22 -20.69 -58.21
CA SER A 368 33.53 -20.51 -58.87
C SER A 368 34.06 -21.77 -59.57
N LEU A 369 33.20 -22.78 -59.76
CA LEU A 369 33.48 -23.99 -60.57
C LEU A 369 32.26 -24.34 -61.43
N LEU A 370 32.03 -23.52 -62.47
CA LEU A 370 31.39 -23.88 -63.74
C LEU A 370 31.58 -22.75 -64.75
#